data_AF-A0A7J0CHD9-F1
#
_entry.id   AF-A0A7J0CHD9-F1
#
_cell.length_a   1.000
_cell.length_b   1.000
_cell.length_c   1.000
_cell.angle_alpha   90.00
_cell.angle_beta   90.00
_cell.angle_gamma   90.00
#
_symmetry.space_group_name_H-M   'P 1'
#
loop_
_entity.id
_entity.type
_entity.pdbx_description
1 polymer ?
#
loop_
_entity_poly.entity_id
_entity_poly.type
_entity_poly.pdbx_seq_one_letter_code
_entity_poly.pdbx_strand_id
1 'polypeptide(L)'
;MFRRSLPRPRDAIQFLNLCRDAAHERGNDPIAEGDVIAATDKFSAWKLDDLATEYRVNHPYLESLYPMFENTGYIVMRQALETRFHARAEQLRQEFPDYADNLTPTGLISVLYGIGFLGVKRGNNVVYAGGPKAPPQPGEDEFHVHPCFRPALGSQGPVELTAYSPTRVGNHTRAATGSIASDVGLGVSRDVQLLNQVIQSCERLLRRLPRAALPESIGVEVHSQVSHVLGDARAVLEELRAGSAVDVSRHALAASGYFDRIAVQLSDHGFQPEPITRGFADEARLLVRAVGGAVGGGSGSSSSH
;
A
#
# COMPACT_ATOMS: atom_id res chain seq x y z
N MET A 1 16.30 16.20 -11.25
CA MET A 1 16.90 15.50 -12.40
C MET A 1 17.37 14.08 -12.04
N PHE A 2 18.46 13.89 -11.27
CA PHE A 2 19.01 12.55 -10.93
C PHE A 2 18.10 11.65 -10.06
N ARG A 3 17.01 12.18 -9.49
CA ARG A 3 15.97 11.34 -8.88
C ARG A 3 15.03 10.71 -9.91
N ARG A 4 14.93 11.26 -11.13
CA ARG A 4 13.97 10.88 -12.18
C ARG A 4 14.63 10.23 -13.40
N SER A 5 15.95 10.21 -13.47
CA SER A 5 16.73 9.51 -14.50
C SER A 5 17.85 8.72 -13.84
N LEU A 6 18.30 7.63 -14.45
CA LEU A 6 19.55 6.97 -14.03
C LEU A 6 20.71 7.99 -14.17
N PRO A 7 21.82 7.81 -13.43
CA PRO A 7 22.98 8.70 -13.50
C PRO A 7 23.82 8.42 -14.77
N ARG A 8 23.18 8.43 -15.93
CA ARG A 8 23.78 8.25 -17.26
C ARG A 8 23.52 9.51 -18.09
N PRO A 9 24.54 10.09 -18.76
CA PRO A 9 24.37 11.31 -19.56
C PRO A 9 23.26 11.21 -20.62
N ARG A 10 23.11 10.06 -21.28
CA ARG A 10 22.06 9.79 -22.28
C ARG A 10 20.66 9.97 -21.69
N ASP A 11 20.42 9.39 -20.51
CA ASP A 11 19.11 9.42 -19.85
C ASP A 11 18.76 10.83 -19.38
N ALA A 12 19.74 11.57 -18.89
CA ALA A 12 19.61 12.97 -18.50
C ALA A 12 19.20 13.86 -19.70
N ILE A 13 19.89 13.74 -20.83
CA ILE A 13 19.59 14.50 -22.06
C ILE A 13 18.21 14.13 -22.60
N GLN A 14 17.89 12.84 -22.67
CA GLN A 14 16.59 12.37 -23.14
C GLN A 14 15.44 12.94 -22.31
N PHE A 15 15.58 12.96 -20.97
CA PHE A 15 14.56 13.53 -20.09
C PHE A 15 14.38 15.04 -20.32
N LEU A 16 15.46 15.81 -20.50
CA LEU A 16 15.37 17.25 -20.78
C LEU A 16 14.71 17.54 -22.12
N ASN A 17 15.00 16.74 -23.14
CA ASN A 17 14.35 16.86 -24.45
C ASN A 17 12.84 16.64 -24.30
N LEU A 18 12.41 15.61 -23.56
CA LEU A 18 10.99 15.37 -23.31
C LEU A 18 10.32 16.51 -22.54
N CYS A 19 11.00 17.12 -21.57
CA CYS A 19 10.47 18.31 -20.87
C CYS A 19 10.28 19.49 -21.83
N ARG A 20 11.27 19.75 -22.70
CA ARG A 20 11.18 20.80 -23.72
C ARG A 20 10.03 20.55 -24.70
N ASP A 21 9.93 19.31 -25.19
CA ASP A 21 8.92 18.94 -26.18
C ASP A 21 7.51 19.02 -25.57
N ALA A 22 7.33 18.59 -24.32
CA ALA A 22 6.07 18.73 -23.59
C ALA A 22 5.66 20.20 -23.36
N ALA A 23 6.62 21.08 -23.05
CA ALA A 23 6.36 22.51 -22.91
C ALA A 23 5.95 23.13 -24.25
N HIS A 24 6.65 22.77 -25.33
CA HIS A 24 6.32 23.23 -26.68
C HIS A 24 4.91 22.77 -27.12
N GLU A 25 4.57 21.49 -26.91
CA GLU A 25 3.23 20.93 -27.19
C GLU A 25 2.11 21.68 -26.46
N ARG A 26 2.39 22.26 -25.29
CA ARG A 26 1.43 22.98 -24.45
C ARG A 26 1.48 24.51 -24.61
N GLY A 27 2.36 25.01 -25.45
CA GLY A 27 2.57 26.45 -25.63
C GLY A 27 3.18 27.14 -24.40
N ASN A 28 3.84 26.40 -23.51
CA ASN A 28 4.50 26.93 -22.33
C ASN A 28 5.93 27.40 -22.68
N ASP A 29 6.22 28.66 -22.40
CA ASP A 29 7.57 29.22 -22.36
C ASP A 29 7.62 30.25 -21.22
N PRO A 30 8.27 29.96 -20.07
CA PRO A 30 9.19 28.85 -19.80
C PRO A 30 8.51 27.50 -19.48
N ILE A 31 9.32 26.42 -19.43
CA ILE A 31 8.88 25.07 -19.00
C ILE A 31 8.23 25.14 -17.62
N ALA A 32 6.98 24.68 -17.52
CA ALA A 32 6.21 24.65 -16.28
C ALA A 32 6.29 23.27 -15.59
N GLU A 33 5.91 23.20 -14.31
CA GLU A 33 5.91 21.95 -13.53
C GLU A 33 5.07 20.85 -14.19
N GLY A 34 3.92 21.22 -14.76
CA GLY A 34 3.05 20.28 -15.48
C GLY A 34 3.73 19.60 -16.67
N ASP A 35 4.68 20.27 -17.31
CA ASP A 35 5.43 19.73 -18.47
C ASP A 35 6.45 18.71 -18.00
N VAL A 36 7.10 18.97 -16.86
CA VAL A 36 8.02 18.04 -16.21
C VAL A 36 7.28 16.78 -15.75
N ILE A 37 6.05 16.91 -15.24
CA ILE A 37 5.21 15.76 -14.87
C ILE A 37 4.87 14.94 -16.11
N ALA A 38 4.36 15.56 -17.17
CA ALA A 38 4.02 14.86 -18.41
C ALA A 38 5.24 14.18 -19.07
N ALA A 39 6.39 14.83 -19.05
CA ALA A 39 7.65 14.26 -19.52
C ALA A 39 8.12 13.08 -18.64
N THR A 40 7.81 13.08 -17.35
CA THR A 40 8.15 11.99 -16.43
C THR A 40 7.43 10.71 -16.81
N ASP A 41 6.15 10.78 -17.17
CA ASP A 41 5.38 9.60 -17.60
C ASP A 41 5.92 9.05 -18.93
N LYS A 42 6.10 9.93 -19.94
CA LYS A 42 6.68 9.55 -21.24
C LYS A 42 8.08 8.94 -21.08
N PHE A 43 8.93 9.56 -20.26
CA PHE A 43 10.30 9.08 -20.01
C PHE A 43 10.31 7.74 -19.31
N SER A 44 9.43 7.53 -18.34
CA SER A 44 9.36 6.28 -17.58
C SER A 44 9.03 5.09 -18.47
N ALA A 45 8.03 5.24 -19.35
CA ALA A 45 7.63 4.20 -20.29
C ALA A 45 8.75 3.90 -21.30
N TRP A 46 9.33 4.95 -21.90
CA TRP A 46 10.47 4.80 -22.80
C TRP A 46 11.65 4.10 -22.11
N LYS A 47 11.93 4.43 -20.84
CA LYS A 47 13.10 3.89 -20.15
C LYS A 47 12.95 2.42 -19.78
N LEU A 48 11.74 1.93 -19.52
CA LEU A 48 11.50 0.48 -19.36
C LEU A 48 11.84 -0.28 -20.65
N ASP A 49 11.33 0.19 -21.78
CA ASP A 49 11.57 -0.43 -23.09
C ASP A 49 13.05 -0.35 -23.51
N ASP A 50 13.70 0.81 -23.30
CA ASP A 50 15.13 0.99 -23.56
C ASP A 50 15.97 0.06 -22.66
N LEU A 51 15.57 -0.17 -21.41
CA LEU A 51 16.26 -1.10 -20.50
C LEU A 51 16.14 -2.55 -20.98
N ALA A 52 14.94 -3.01 -21.33
CA ALA A 52 14.74 -4.35 -21.90
C ALA A 52 15.55 -4.54 -23.19
N THR A 53 15.56 -3.52 -24.05
CA THR A 53 16.31 -3.53 -25.32
C THR A 53 17.83 -3.55 -25.08
N GLU A 54 18.34 -2.73 -24.17
CA GLU A 54 19.77 -2.64 -23.84
C GLU A 54 20.33 -3.98 -23.34
N TYR A 55 19.56 -4.70 -22.50
CA TYR A 55 19.99 -5.95 -21.88
C TYR A 55 19.49 -7.21 -22.59
N ARG A 56 18.79 -7.11 -23.73
CA ARG A 56 18.15 -8.24 -24.41
C ARG A 56 19.07 -9.43 -24.67
N VAL A 57 20.35 -9.18 -24.97
CA VAL A 57 21.34 -10.24 -25.25
C VAL A 57 21.75 -10.98 -23.98
N ASN A 58 21.95 -10.27 -22.88
CA ASN A 58 22.46 -10.85 -21.63
C ASN A 58 21.33 -11.35 -20.72
N HIS A 59 20.15 -10.73 -20.79
CA HIS A 59 18.99 -10.97 -19.94
C HIS A 59 17.69 -10.87 -20.77
N PRO A 60 17.44 -11.82 -21.69
CA PRO A 60 16.26 -11.78 -22.58
C PRO A 60 14.92 -11.85 -21.83
N TYR A 61 14.92 -12.42 -20.63
CA TYR A 61 13.75 -12.55 -19.76
C TYR A 61 13.37 -11.26 -19.03
N LEU A 62 14.13 -10.16 -19.18
CA LEU A 62 13.96 -8.96 -18.35
C LEU A 62 12.56 -8.35 -18.45
N GLU A 63 12.00 -8.28 -19.65
CA GLU A 63 10.66 -7.75 -19.88
C GLU A 63 9.57 -8.59 -19.18
N SER A 64 9.72 -9.92 -19.18
CA SER A 64 8.81 -10.86 -18.52
C SER A 64 8.79 -10.71 -16.98
N LEU A 65 9.72 -9.94 -16.40
CA LEU A 65 9.78 -9.65 -14.97
C LEU A 65 8.97 -8.41 -14.57
N TYR A 66 8.70 -7.46 -15.48
CA TYR A 66 7.98 -6.22 -15.16
C TYR A 66 6.60 -6.45 -14.54
N PRO A 67 5.81 -7.45 -14.97
CA PRO A 67 4.51 -7.75 -14.34
C PRO A 67 4.58 -8.14 -12.86
N MET A 68 5.76 -8.37 -12.27
CA MET A 68 5.92 -8.58 -10.82
C MET A 68 5.98 -7.26 -10.02
N PHE A 69 6.15 -6.13 -10.71
CA PHE A 69 6.31 -4.81 -10.13
C PHE A 69 5.14 -3.88 -10.46
N GLU A 70 4.41 -4.16 -11.54
CA GLU A 70 3.24 -3.41 -11.97
C GLU A 70 2.16 -3.29 -10.89
N ASN A 71 1.67 -2.07 -10.69
CA ASN A 71 0.66 -1.65 -9.72
C ASN A 71 0.99 -1.97 -8.26
N THR A 72 2.22 -2.38 -7.95
CA THR A 72 2.67 -2.61 -6.58
C THR A 72 3.42 -1.40 -6.03
N GLY A 73 3.57 -1.28 -4.71
CA GLY A 73 4.41 -0.23 -4.12
C GLY A 73 5.88 -0.29 -4.54
N TYR A 74 6.58 0.84 -4.50
CA TYR A 74 8.00 0.91 -4.90
C TYR A 74 8.95 0.26 -3.90
N ILE A 75 8.52 -0.04 -2.68
CA ILE A 75 9.28 -0.83 -1.71
C ILE A 75 8.87 -2.29 -1.84
N VAL A 76 9.85 -3.13 -2.13
CA VAL A 76 9.66 -4.56 -2.34
C VAL A 76 10.55 -5.30 -1.38
N MET A 77 9.95 -6.07 -0.47
CA MET A 77 10.70 -6.95 0.40
C MET A 77 11.17 -8.20 -0.35
N ARG A 78 12.35 -8.72 0.04
CA ARG A 78 12.92 -9.96 -0.50
C ARG A 78 11.89 -11.08 -0.57
N GLN A 79 11.21 -11.35 0.54
CA GLN A 79 10.21 -12.41 0.62
C GLN A 79 9.05 -12.20 -0.35
N ALA A 80 8.59 -10.95 -0.53
CA ALA A 80 7.53 -10.64 -1.48
C ALA A 80 7.99 -10.86 -2.92
N LEU A 81 9.22 -10.45 -3.24
CA LEU A 81 9.81 -10.68 -4.55
C LEU A 81 10.01 -12.18 -4.84
N GLU A 82 10.50 -12.94 -3.86
CA GLU A 82 10.62 -14.40 -3.92
C GLU A 82 9.27 -15.06 -4.19
N THR A 83 8.24 -14.67 -3.43
CA THR A 83 6.87 -15.20 -3.60
C THR A 83 6.34 -14.93 -5.01
N ARG A 84 6.46 -13.68 -5.49
CA ARG A 84 6.03 -13.29 -6.84
C ARG A 84 6.81 -14.03 -7.94
N PHE A 85 8.11 -14.21 -7.74
CA PHE A 85 8.96 -14.96 -8.67
C PHE A 85 8.56 -16.44 -8.71
N HIS A 86 8.37 -17.09 -7.56
CA HIS A 86 7.99 -18.50 -7.49
C HIS A 86 6.70 -18.81 -8.24
N ALA A 87 5.72 -17.89 -8.21
CA ALA A 87 4.47 -18.04 -8.96
C ALA A 87 4.66 -18.10 -10.49
N ARG A 88 5.80 -17.64 -11.03
CA ARG A 88 6.10 -17.58 -12.46
C ARG A 88 7.39 -18.33 -12.86
N ALA A 89 8.13 -18.86 -11.90
CA ALA A 89 9.47 -19.40 -12.13
C ALA A 89 9.49 -20.59 -13.10
N GLU A 90 8.48 -21.46 -13.05
CA GLU A 90 8.38 -22.59 -13.99
C GLU A 90 8.18 -22.10 -15.43
N GLN A 91 7.22 -21.19 -15.65
CA GLN A 91 6.96 -20.60 -16.96
C GLN A 91 8.22 -19.90 -17.51
N LEU A 92 8.88 -19.06 -16.70
CA LEU A 92 10.10 -18.36 -17.11
C LEU A 92 11.22 -19.32 -17.51
N ARG A 93 11.41 -20.42 -16.78
CA ARG A 93 12.44 -21.42 -17.09
C ARG A 93 12.11 -22.23 -18.35
N GLN A 94 10.83 -22.44 -18.65
CA GLN A 94 10.42 -23.08 -19.90
C GLN A 94 10.62 -22.14 -21.11
N GLU A 95 10.34 -20.85 -20.93
CA GLU A 95 10.50 -19.83 -21.98
C GLU A 95 11.98 -19.49 -22.25
N PHE A 96 12.81 -19.53 -21.21
CA PHE A 96 14.24 -19.19 -21.28
C PHE A 96 15.13 -20.29 -20.67
N PRO A 97 15.17 -21.50 -21.29
CA PRO A 97 15.86 -22.66 -20.72
C PRO A 97 17.37 -22.44 -20.57
N ASP A 98 18.00 -21.72 -21.50
CA ASP A 98 19.43 -21.39 -21.46
C ASP A 98 19.84 -20.54 -20.25
N TYR A 99 18.86 -19.93 -19.56
CA TYR A 99 19.06 -19.08 -18.40
C TYR A 99 18.51 -19.70 -17.11
N ALA A 100 18.05 -20.95 -17.14
CA ALA A 100 17.36 -21.59 -16.01
C ALA A 100 18.18 -21.61 -14.72
N ASP A 101 19.50 -21.78 -14.83
CA ASP A 101 20.42 -21.78 -13.68
C ASP A 101 20.52 -20.41 -12.99
N ASN A 102 20.32 -19.32 -13.76
CA ASN A 102 20.36 -17.94 -13.27
C ASN A 102 18.97 -17.40 -12.87
N LEU A 103 17.90 -18.09 -13.27
CA LEU A 103 16.51 -17.81 -12.89
C LEU A 103 16.23 -18.35 -11.47
N THR A 104 16.92 -17.74 -10.50
CA THR A 104 16.74 -17.91 -9.05
C THR A 104 16.43 -16.56 -8.42
N PRO A 105 15.80 -16.50 -7.23
CA PRO A 105 15.53 -15.22 -6.57
C PRO A 105 16.79 -14.37 -6.35
N THR A 106 17.91 -14.99 -5.96
CA THR A 106 19.19 -14.30 -5.74
C THR A 106 19.79 -13.78 -7.05
N GLY A 107 19.75 -14.58 -8.12
CA GLY A 107 20.23 -14.18 -9.44
C GLY A 107 19.40 -13.01 -10.00
N LEU A 108 18.07 -13.12 -9.89
CA LEU A 108 17.13 -12.07 -10.28
C LEU A 108 17.42 -10.75 -9.57
N ILE A 109 17.54 -10.76 -8.24
CA ILE A 109 17.83 -9.56 -7.43
C ILE A 109 19.16 -8.94 -7.88
N SER A 110 20.17 -9.78 -8.11
CA SER A 110 21.50 -9.33 -8.53
C SER A 110 21.48 -8.69 -9.92
N VAL A 111 20.74 -9.26 -10.88
CA VAL A 111 20.54 -8.70 -12.22
C VAL A 111 19.78 -7.38 -12.14
N LEU A 112 18.61 -7.36 -11.49
CA LEU A 112 17.78 -6.15 -11.37
C LEU A 112 18.51 -5.02 -10.63
N TYR A 113 19.33 -5.35 -9.64
CA TYR A 113 20.23 -4.39 -9.01
C TYR A 113 21.28 -3.89 -9.99
N GLY A 114 22.01 -4.80 -10.65
CA GLY A 114 23.14 -4.48 -11.53
C GLY A 114 22.77 -3.57 -12.71
N ILE A 115 21.58 -3.74 -13.27
CA ILE A 115 21.07 -2.88 -14.36
C ILE A 115 20.49 -1.54 -13.85
N GLY A 116 20.40 -1.35 -12.53
CA GLY A 116 19.88 -0.13 -11.90
C GLY A 116 18.35 -0.07 -11.77
N PHE A 117 17.65 -1.18 -12.01
CA PHE A 117 16.20 -1.27 -11.83
C PHE A 117 15.81 -1.25 -10.34
N LEU A 118 16.52 -2.04 -9.53
CA LEU A 118 16.39 -2.04 -8.07
C LEU A 118 17.55 -1.31 -7.40
N GLY A 119 17.22 -0.63 -6.30
CA GLY A 119 18.17 -0.21 -5.28
C GLY A 119 17.98 -1.03 -4.01
N VAL A 120 19.02 -1.10 -3.20
CA VAL A 120 19.00 -1.79 -1.90
C VAL A 120 19.09 -0.77 -0.77
N LYS A 121 18.29 -0.96 0.28
CA LYS A 121 18.34 -0.12 1.48
C LYS A 121 19.58 -0.45 2.30
N ARG A 122 20.46 0.55 2.47
CA ARG A 122 21.69 0.46 3.29
C ARG A 122 21.73 1.65 4.25
N GLY A 123 21.50 1.39 5.53
CA GLY A 123 21.34 2.44 6.53
C GLY A 123 20.20 3.39 6.14
N ASN A 124 20.45 4.70 6.12
CA ASN A 124 19.40 5.66 5.77
C ASN A 124 19.20 5.88 4.25
N ASN A 125 20.04 5.29 3.41
CA ASN A 125 20.03 5.55 1.97
C ASN A 125 19.60 4.33 1.16
N VAL A 126 18.99 4.60 0.01
CA VAL A 126 18.79 3.59 -1.03
C VAL A 126 19.96 3.69 -2.00
N VAL A 127 20.66 2.58 -2.21
CA VAL A 127 21.82 2.51 -3.08
C VAL A 127 21.41 1.80 -4.36
N TYR A 128 21.50 2.49 -5.49
CA TYR A 128 21.32 1.92 -6.83
C TYR A 128 22.67 1.59 -7.46
N ALA A 129 22.68 0.71 -8.47
CA ALA A 129 23.89 0.45 -9.25
C ALA A 129 24.37 1.71 -9.99
N GLY A 130 25.68 1.89 -9.97
CA GLY A 130 26.37 3.11 -10.41
C GLY A 130 27.66 3.29 -9.59
N GLY A 131 28.75 2.65 -10.03
CA GLY A 131 30.06 2.65 -9.38
C GLY A 131 30.50 1.25 -8.85
N PRO A 132 31.63 1.15 -8.12
CA PRO A 132 32.24 -0.10 -7.67
C PRO A 132 31.51 -0.73 -6.46
N LYS A 133 30.18 -0.77 -6.49
CA LYS A 133 29.38 -1.17 -5.32
C LYS A 133 29.00 -2.64 -5.38
N ALA A 134 29.17 -3.32 -4.25
CA ALA A 134 28.89 -4.74 -4.10
C ALA A 134 27.40 -5.05 -4.33
N PRO A 135 27.09 -6.22 -4.93
CA PRO A 135 25.72 -6.70 -5.11
C PRO A 135 24.99 -6.85 -3.76
N PRO A 136 23.65 -6.98 -3.77
CA PRO A 136 22.89 -7.16 -2.55
C PRO A 136 23.29 -8.45 -1.79
N GLN A 137 23.44 -8.34 -0.48
CA GLN A 137 23.82 -9.46 0.39
C GLN A 137 22.57 -10.21 0.92
N PRO A 138 22.70 -11.48 1.37
CA PRO A 138 21.56 -12.28 1.85
C PRO A 138 20.76 -11.70 3.03
N GLY A 139 21.28 -10.75 3.80
CA GLY A 139 20.56 -10.06 4.89
C GLY A 139 19.99 -8.70 4.51
N GLU A 140 20.10 -8.29 3.24
CA GLU A 140 19.51 -7.05 2.76
C GLU A 140 18.15 -7.37 2.14
N ASP A 141 17.08 -7.05 2.85
CA ASP A 141 15.73 -7.50 2.48
C ASP A 141 14.84 -6.41 1.89
N GLU A 142 15.20 -5.13 2.05
CA GLU A 142 14.40 -4.01 1.56
C GLU A 142 14.98 -3.47 0.23
N PHE A 143 14.23 -3.69 -0.84
CA PHE A 143 14.56 -3.21 -2.19
C PHE A 143 13.61 -2.09 -2.62
N HIS A 144 14.10 -1.23 -3.48
CA HIS A 144 13.36 -0.07 -3.99
C HIS A 144 13.42 -0.05 -5.51
N VAL A 145 12.26 0.00 -6.15
CA VAL A 145 12.18 0.28 -7.60
C VAL A 145 12.71 1.69 -7.85
N HIS A 146 13.63 1.84 -8.82
CA HIS A 146 14.21 3.13 -9.14
C HIS A 146 13.12 4.13 -9.58
N PRO A 147 13.14 5.40 -9.15
CA PRO A 147 12.01 6.29 -9.37
C PRO A 147 11.71 6.60 -10.83
N CYS A 148 12.67 6.41 -11.75
CA CYS A 148 12.41 6.55 -13.18
C CYS A 148 11.46 5.50 -13.75
N PHE A 149 11.27 4.35 -13.11
CA PHE A 149 10.39 3.28 -13.60
C PHE A 149 9.01 3.30 -12.95
N ARG A 150 8.87 3.99 -11.80
CA ARG A 150 7.65 3.98 -10.99
C ARG A 150 6.40 4.48 -11.73
N PRO A 151 6.44 5.56 -12.54
CA PRO A 151 5.28 6.00 -13.32
C PRO A 151 4.75 4.92 -14.26
N ALA A 152 5.61 4.34 -15.09
CA ALA A 152 5.20 3.31 -16.05
C ALA A 152 4.74 2.01 -15.38
N LEU A 153 5.26 1.70 -14.18
CA LEU A 153 4.83 0.55 -13.39
C LEU A 153 3.60 0.84 -12.51
N GLY A 154 3.09 2.07 -12.43
CA GLY A 154 2.04 2.42 -11.46
C GLY A 154 2.47 2.40 -9.98
N SER A 155 3.78 2.28 -9.70
CA SER A 155 4.36 2.13 -8.35
C SER A 155 4.65 3.47 -7.64
N GLN A 156 3.65 4.33 -7.51
CA GLN A 156 3.85 5.69 -6.96
C GLN A 156 4.00 5.73 -5.43
N GLY A 157 3.30 4.84 -4.71
CA GLY A 157 3.35 4.73 -3.25
C GLY A 157 4.44 3.76 -2.76
N PRO A 158 4.89 3.86 -1.49
CA PRO A 158 5.89 2.95 -0.93
C PRO A 158 5.39 1.50 -0.89
N VAL A 159 4.10 1.33 -0.65
CA VAL A 159 3.39 0.06 -0.57
C VAL A 159 2.03 0.24 -1.24
N GLU A 160 1.45 -0.81 -1.82
CA GLU A 160 0.09 -0.73 -2.34
C GLU A 160 -0.88 -0.90 -1.17
N LEU A 161 -1.33 0.22 -0.60
CA LEU A 161 -2.40 0.22 0.38
C LEU A 161 -3.66 0.77 -0.27
N THR A 162 -4.76 0.05 -0.10
CA THR A 162 -6.05 0.60 -0.50
C THR A 162 -6.36 1.77 0.42
N ALA A 163 -6.71 2.93 -0.13
CA ALA A 163 -7.12 4.07 0.67
C ALA A 163 -8.40 3.75 1.44
N TYR A 164 -8.51 4.24 2.68
CA TYR A 164 -9.77 4.15 3.41
C TYR A 164 -10.83 5.00 2.70
N SER A 165 -11.96 4.39 2.35
CA SER A 165 -13.12 5.10 1.82
C SER A 165 -14.26 5.01 2.83
N PRO A 166 -14.66 6.13 3.44
CA PRO A 166 -15.73 6.14 4.42
C PRO A 166 -17.07 5.86 3.75
N THR A 167 -17.80 4.86 4.23
CA THR A 167 -19.11 4.52 3.68
C THR A 167 -20.18 5.47 4.23
N ARG A 168 -20.27 6.68 3.65
CA ARG A 168 -21.31 7.66 4.00
C ARG A 168 -22.60 7.34 3.24
N VAL A 169 -23.39 6.40 3.75
CA VAL A 169 -24.76 6.21 3.25
C VAL A 169 -25.71 6.92 4.20
N GLY A 170 -26.11 8.11 3.80
CA GLY A 170 -27.30 8.77 4.35
C GLY A 170 -28.56 8.05 3.86
N ASN A 171 -29.56 8.00 4.74
CA ASN A 171 -30.93 7.52 4.56
C ASN A 171 -31.14 6.00 4.60
N HIS A 172 -31.24 5.48 5.81
CA HIS A 172 -32.21 4.41 6.10
C HIS A 172 -33.36 5.03 6.89
N THR A 173 -34.46 5.28 6.20
CA THR A 173 -35.77 5.52 6.79
C THR A 173 -36.13 4.29 7.63
N ARG A 174 -35.88 4.35 8.94
CA ARG A 174 -36.54 3.44 9.89
C ARG A 174 -38.02 3.76 9.84
N ALA A 175 -38.77 2.97 9.07
CA ALA A 175 -40.22 2.92 9.18
C ALA A 175 -40.55 2.43 10.59
N ALA A 176 -40.86 3.37 11.48
CA ALA A 176 -41.24 3.10 12.85
C ALA A 176 -42.71 2.64 12.88
N THR A 177 -42.92 1.33 12.92
CA THR A 177 -44.16 0.78 13.49
C THR A 177 -43.98 0.64 14.99
N GLY A 178 -44.63 1.54 15.73
CA GLY A 178 -45.21 1.31 17.06
C GLY A 178 -44.27 0.93 18.21
N SER A 179 -44.20 1.83 19.19
CA SER A 179 -43.59 1.72 20.52
C SER A 179 -42.12 2.15 20.65
N ILE A 180 -41.80 2.57 21.87
CA ILE A 180 -40.49 2.65 22.53
C ILE A 180 -39.71 4.00 22.53
N ALA A 181 -40.04 4.87 23.49
CA ALA A 181 -39.16 5.99 23.90
C ALA A 181 -37.93 5.53 24.73
N SER A 182 -37.98 4.34 25.35
CA SER A 182 -36.86 3.77 26.14
C SER A 182 -35.76 3.10 25.29
N ASP A 183 -36.08 2.55 24.12
CA ASP A 183 -35.10 1.86 23.26
C ASP A 183 -34.28 2.83 22.41
N VAL A 184 -34.80 4.04 22.14
CA VAL A 184 -34.04 5.08 21.44
C VAL A 184 -32.83 5.51 22.28
N GLY A 185 -33.00 5.67 23.60
CA GLY A 185 -31.90 6.01 24.51
C GLY A 185 -30.86 4.90 24.65
N LEU A 186 -31.31 3.63 24.69
CA LEU A 186 -30.41 2.46 24.73
C LEU A 186 -29.64 2.29 23.41
N GLY A 187 -30.29 2.53 22.26
CA GLY A 187 -29.67 2.48 20.94
C GLY A 187 -28.58 3.54 20.75
N VAL A 188 -28.86 4.80 21.11
CA VAL A 188 -27.86 5.88 21.02
C VAL A 188 -26.68 5.63 21.96
N SER A 189 -26.91 5.15 23.18
CA SER A 189 -25.84 4.79 24.11
C SER A 189 -24.90 3.72 23.55
N ARG A 190 -25.49 2.69 22.91
CA ARG A 190 -24.75 1.61 22.25
C ARG A 190 -23.98 2.09 21.01
N ASP A 191 -24.59 2.91 20.17
CA ASP A 191 -23.95 3.46 18.97
C ASP A 191 -22.75 4.34 19.35
N VAL A 192 -22.88 5.15 20.41
CA VAL A 192 -21.77 5.91 21.00
C VAL A 192 -20.66 4.98 21.52
N GLN A 193 -21.00 3.88 22.20
CA GLN A 193 -20.01 2.90 22.68
C GLN A 193 -19.25 2.25 21.51
N LEU A 194 -19.95 1.88 20.44
CA LEU A 194 -19.34 1.24 19.27
C LEU A 194 -18.38 2.20 18.54
N LEU A 195 -18.73 3.48 18.38
CA LEU A 195 -17.82 4.49 17.82
C LEU A 195 -16.61 4.74 18.72
N ASN A 196 -16.80 4.80 20.03
CA ASN A 196 -15.69 4.90 20.97
C ASN A 196 -14.76 3.68 20.87
N GLN A 197 -15.30 2.48 20.62
CA GLN A 197 -14.48 1.29 20.39
C GLN A 197 -13.64 1.43 19.11
N VAL A 198 -14.20 1.96 18.01
CA VAL A 198 -13.45 2.25 16.77
C VAL A 198 -12.33 3.25 17.03
N ILE A 199 -12.64 4.36 17.70
CA ILE A 199 -11.67 5.41 18.08
C ILE A 199 -10.52 4.80 18.91
N GLN A 200 -10.84 4.05 19.96
CA GLN A 200 -9.82 3.42 20.81
C GLN A 200 -8.98 2.41 20.04
N SER A 201 -9.57 1.66 19.10
CA SER A 201 -8.85 0.71 18.24
C SER A 201 -7.83 1.46 17.36
N CYS A 202 -8.24 2.56 16.74
CA CYS A 202 -7.33 3.42 15.97
C CYS A 202 -6.19 3.95 16.84
N GLU A 203 -6.47 4.47 18.03
CA GLU A 203 -5.45 5.00 18.92
C GLU A 203 -4.48 3.92 19.43
N ARG A 204 -4.96 2.71 19.70
CA ARG A 204 -4.11 1.56 20.04
C ARG A 204 -3.16 1.22 18.88
N LEU A 205 -3.66 1.21 17.64
CA LEU A 205 -2.85 0.96 16.45
C LEU A 205 -1.81 2.07 16.24
N LEU A 206 -2.21 3.35 16.30
CA LEU A 206 -1.31 4.49 16.15
C LEU A 206 -0.19 4.49 17.20
N ARG A 207 -0.46 4.10 18.46
CA ARG A 207 0.57 3.95 19.49
C ARG A 207 1.54 2.80 19.24
N ARG A 208 1.11 1.77 18.50
CA ARG A 208 1.94 0.60 18.15
C ARG A 208 2.81 0.85 16.91
N LEU A 209 2.34 1.66 15.96
CA LEU A 209 3.03 1.90 14.68
C LEU A 209 4.50 2.33 14.80
N PRO A 210 4.88 3.30 15.67
CA PRO A 210 6.28 3.70 15.80
C PRO A 210 7.22 2.60 16.31
N ARG A 211 6.66 1.57 16.96
CA ARG A 211 7.40 0.41 17.49
C ARG A 211 7.36 -0.78 16.53
N ALA A 212 6.57 -0.70 15.47
CA ALA A 212 6.60 -1.69 14.41
C ALA A 212 7.89 -1.50 13.61
N ALA A 213 8.61 -2.58 13.33
CA ALA A 213 9.80 -2.56 12.48
C ALA A 213 9.42 -2.39 10.99
N LEU A 214 8.55 -1.43 10.69
CA LEU A 214 8.16 -1.06 9.33
C LEU A 214 9.17 -0.05 8.78
N PRO A 215 9.46 -0.08 7.47
CA PRO A 215 10.16 1.00 6.80
C PRO A 215 9.46 2.33 7.05
N GLU A 216 10.23 3.39 7.25
CA GLU A 216 9.72 4.71 7.66
C GLU A 216 8.58 5.23 6.77
N SER A 217 8.74 5.15 5.46
CA SER A 217 7.72 5.60 4.50
C SER A 217 6.42 4.78 4.57
N ILE A 218 6.52 3.48 4.88
CA ILE A 218 5.35 2.61 5.08
C ILE A 218 4.69 2.93 6.40
N GLY A 219 5.48 3.16 7.45
CA GLY A 219 4.97 3.61 8.75
C GLY A 219 4.19 4.93 8.63
N VAL A 220 4.70 5.89 7.86
CA VAL A 220 4.01 7.17 7.58
C VAL A 220 2.71 6.95 6.82
N GLU A 221 2.72 6.12 5.77
CA GLU A 221 1.51 5.85 4.98
C GLU A 221 0.43 5.15 5.83
N VAL A 222 0.79 4.09 6.55
CA VAL A 222 -0.15 3.37 7.43
C VAL A 222 -0.66 4.29 8.54
N HIS A 223 0.20 5.13 9.13
CA HIS A 223 -0.21 6.13 10.11
C HIS A 223 -1.24 7.12 9.55
N SER A 224 -1.00 7.62 8.33
CA SER A 224 -1.91 8.51 7.62
C SER A 224 -3.29 7.87 7.46
N GLN A 225 -3.33 6.64 6.93
CA GLN A 225 -4.59 5.91 6.71
C GLN A 225 -5.36 5.63 8.00
N VAL A 226 -4.69 5.19 9.08
CA VAL A 226 -5.36 4.97 10.38
C VAL A 226 -5.86 6.29 10.97
N SER A 227 -5.12 7.39 10.77
CA SER A 227 -5.56 8.73 11.19
C SER A 227 -6.80 9.19 10.43
N HIS A 228 -6.93 8.85 9.15
CA HIS A 228 -8.13 9.10 8.36
C HIS A 228 -9.35 8.36 8.93
N VAL A 229 -9.21 7.07 9.28
CA VAL A 229 -10.28 6.30 9.94
C VAL A 229 -10.68 6.94 11.29
N LEU A 230 -9.70 7.34 12.10
CA LEU A 230 -9.93 8.00 13.39
C LEU A 230 -10.69 9.32 13.22
N GLY A 231 -10.28 10.14 12.25
CA GLY A 231 -10.94 11.42 11.95
C GLY A 231 -12.39 11.22 11.50
N ASP A 232 -12.65 10.24 10.64
CA ASP A 232 -13.99 9.90 10.17
C ASP A 232 -14.88 9.36 11.30
N ALA A 233 -14.36 8.48 12.17
CA ALA A 233 -15.10 7.97 13.33
C ALA A 233 -15.47 9.08 14.33
N ARG A 234 -14.56 10.05 14.55
CA ARG A 234 -14.84 11.23 15.39
C ARG A 234 -15.92 12.13 14.77
N ALA A 235 -15.87 12.34 13.45
CA ALA A 235 -16.89 13.11 12.76
C ALA A 235 -18.28 12.46 12.87
N VAL A 236 -18.37 11.15 12.66
CA VAL A 236 -19.61 10.39 12.80
C VAL A 236 -20.15 10.44 14.25
N LEU A 237 -19.27 10.42 15.25
CA LEU A 237 -19.68 10.54 16.65
C LEU A 237 -20.32 11.91 16.96
N GLU A 238 -19.76 12.99 16.40
CA GLU A 238 -20.33 14.33 16.56
C GLU A 238 -21.67 14.46 15.81
N GLU A 239 -21.79 13.89 14.61
CA GLU A 239 -23.06 13.84 13.87
C GLU A 239 -24.16 13.10 14.65
N LEU A 240 -23.81 11.95 15.25
CA LEU A 240 -24.72 11.17 16.10
C LEU A 240 -25.16 11.97 17.34
N ARG A 241 -24.23 12.67 17.99
CA ARG A 241 -24.52 13.55 19.14
C ARG A 241 -25.41 14.73 18.77
N ALA A 242 -25.28 15.23 17.54
CA ALA A 242 -26.16 16.26 16.98
C ALA A 242 -27.54 15.72 16.55
N GLY A 243 -27.79 14.42 16.70
CA GLY A 243 -29.08 13.78 16.39
C GLY A 243 -29.23 13.32 14.94
N SER A 244 -28.13 13.26 14.17
CA SER A 244 -28.16 12.76 12.79
C SER A 244 -28.31 11.24 12.76
N ALA A 245 -29.14 10.73 11.84
CA ALA A 245 -29.29 9.30 11.62
C ALA A 245 -28.07 8.75 10.87
N VAL A 246 -27.20 8.01 11.57
CA VAL A 246 -26.00 7.38 10.99
C VAL A 246 -26.03 5.88 11.25
N ASP A 247 -25.67 5.08 10.24
CA ASP A 247 -25.50 3.63 10.41
C ASP A 247 -24.13 3.31 11.02
N VAL A 248 -24.08 3.35 12.35
CA VAL A 248 -22.86 3.12 13.13
C VAL A 248 -22.33 1.68 12.99
N SER A 249 -23.23 0.71 12.87
CA SER A 249 -22.83 -0.70 12.71
C SER A 249 -22.10 -0.90 11.38
N ARG A 250 -22.61 -0.32 10.30
CA ARG A 250 -21.95 -0.32 9.00
C ARG A 250 -20.60 0.40 9.02
N HIS A 251 -20.52 1.54 9.70
CA HIS A 251 -19.24 2.26 9.86
C HIS A 251 -18.20 1.42 10.60
N ALA A 252 -18.57 0.77 11.71
CA ALA A 252 -17.67 -0.11 12.45
C ALA A 252 -17.21 -1.32 11.62
N LEU A 253 -18.10 -1.91 10.82
CA LEU A 253 -17.75 -2.99 9.89
C LEU A 253 -16.83 -2.50 8.75
N ALA A 254 -17.03 -1.29 8.23
CA ALA A 254 -16.15 -0.70 7.23
C ALA A 254 -14.73 -0.48 7.78
N ALA A 255 -14.60 0.05 8.99
CA ALA A 255 -13.32 0.19 9.69
C ALA A 255 -12.66 -1.17 9.95
N SER A 256 -13.44 -2.17 10.41
CA SER A 256 -12.95 -3.53 10.60
C SER A 256 -12.42 -4.15 9.30
N GLY A 257 -13.21 -4.11 8.23
CA GLY A 257 -12.80 -4.65 6.93
C GLY A 257 -11.64 -3.88 6.33
N TYR A 258 -11.44 -2.62 6.73
CA TYR A 258 -10.25 -1.86 6.37
C TYR A 258 -8.99 -2.34 7.11
N PHE A 259 -9.06 -2.54 8.43
CA PHE A 259 -7.94 -3.06 9.21
C PHE A 259 -7.51 -4.46 8.77
N ASP A 260 -8.47 -5.34 8.48
CA ASP A 260 -8.18 -6.68 7.96
C ASP A 260 -7.46 -6.60 6.60
N ARG A 261 -7.91 -5.72 5.70
CA ARG A 261 -7.24 -5.48 4.41
C ARG A 261 -5.81 -4.97 4.56
N ILE A 262 -5.56 -3.99 5.45
CA ILE A 262 -4.19 -3.54 5.73
C ILE A 262 -3.33 -4.70 6.23
N ALA A 263 -3.86 -5.54 7.13
CA ALA A 263 -3.12 -6.68 7.66
C ALA A 263 -2.72 -7.66 6.55
N VAL A 264 -3.64 -7.95 5.62
CA VAL A 264 -3.39 -8.79 4.44
C VAL A 264 -2.36 -8.13 3.52
N GLN A 265 -2.56 -6.87 3.12
CA GLN A 265 -1.64 -6.15 2.23
C GLN A 265 -0.23 -6.09 2.79
N LEU A 266 -0.05 -5.76 4.07
CA LEU A 266 1.26 -5.78 4.70
C LEU A 266 1.89 -7.19 4.70
N SER A 267 1.09 -8.22 4.95
CA SER A 267 1.59 -9.60 4.92
C SER A 267 2.03 -10.02 3.52
N ASP A 268 1.24 -9.67 2.49
CA ASP A 268 1.52 -9.95 1.07
C ASP A 268 2.77 -9.21 0.58
N HIS A 269 3.04 -8.02 1.13
CA HIS A 269 4.27 -7.27 0.89
C HIS A 269 5.49 -7.79 1.67
N GLY A 270 5.37 -8.93 2.37
CA GLY A 270 6.48 -9.59 3.05
C GLY A 270 6.78 -9.02 4.44
N PHE A 271 5.90 -8.19 5.00
CA PHE A 271 6.02 -7.74 6.39
C PHE A 271 5.46 -8.83 7.32
N GLN A 272 6.28 -9.83 7.66
CA GLN A 272 5.91 -10.90 8.59
C GLN A 272 5.72 -10.39 10.03
N PRO A 273 4.86 -11.06 10.85
CA PRO A 273 4.27 -10.50 12.06
C PRO A 273 5.33 -10.41 13.16
N GLU A 274 5.25 -9.48 14.12
CA GLU A 274 4.67 -9.95 15.39
C GLU A 274 3.97 -8.96 16.32
N PRO A 275 3.94 -7.63 16.07
CA PRO A 275 2.95 -6.78 16.74
C PRO A 275 1.89 -6.19 15.82
N ILE A 276 2.24 -5.80 14.58
CA ILE A 276 1.42 -4.83 13.85
C ILE A 276 0.36 -5.48 12.95
N THR A 277 0.70 -6.45 12.11
CA THR A 277 -0.26 -7.17 11.25
C THR A 277 -1.25 -7.97 12.10
N ARG A 278 -0.76 -8.69 13.11
CA ARG A 278 -1.62 -9.31 14.15
C ARG A 278 -2.45 -8.26 14.88
N GLY A 279 -1.87 -7.12 15.24
CA GLY A 279 -2.58 -6.01 15.87
C GLY A 279 -3.77 -5.52 15.03
N PHE A 280 -3.59 -5.28 13.73
CA PHE A 280 -4.67 -4.91 12.83
C PHE A 280 -5.76 -5.99 12.75
N ALA A 281 -5.38 -7.26 12.58
CA ALA A 281 -6.32 -8.38 12.50
C ALA A 281 -7.08 -8.62 13.82
N ASP A 282 -6.46 -8.36 14.97
CA ASP A 282 -7.08 -8.48 16.29
C ASP A 282 -8.08 -7.34 16.52
N GLU A 283 -7.72 -6.10 16.20
CA GLU A 283 -8.63 -4.95 16.29
C GLU A 283 -9.82 -5.09 15.32
N ALA A 284 -9.61 -5.60 14.10
CA ALA A 284 -10.69 -5.96 13.19
C ALA A 284 -11.66 -6.98 13.82
N ARG A 285 -11.14 -8.10 14.35
CA ARG A 285 -11.95 -9.12 15.01
C ARG A 285 -12.68 -8.59 16.25
N LEU A 286 -12.08 -7.68 17.01
CA LEU A 286 -12.72 -7.01 18.13
C LEU A 286 -13.92 -6.16 17.68
N LEU A 287 -13.79 -5.41 16.59
CA LEU A 287 -14.89 -4.61 16.04
C LEU A 287 -16.03 -5.48 15.49
N VAL A 288 -15.74 -6.55 14.76
CA VAL A 288 -16.78 -7.51 14.31
C VAL A 288 -17.54 -8.08 15.51
N ARG A 289 -16.84 -8.48 16.56
CA ARG A 289 -17.47 -8.99 17.80
C ARG A 289 -18.30 -7.92 18.50
N ALA A 290 -17.85 -6.67 18.54
CA ALA A 290 -18.60 -5.57 19.13
C ALA A 290 -19.91 -5.30 18.37
N VAL A 291 -19.93 -5.48 17.04
CA VAL A 291 -21.15 -5.41 16.22
C VAL A 291 -22.03 -6.66 16.40
N GLY A 292 -21.45 -7.86 16.52
CA GLY A 292 -22.18 -9.13 16.62
C GLY A 292 -22.74 -9.47 18.01
N GLY A 293 -22.02 -9.15 19.09
CA GLY A 293 -22.50 -9.24 20.48
C GLY A 293 -23.70 -8.32 20.76
N ALA A 294 -23.98 -7.46 19.79
CA ALA A 294 -25.04 -6.50 19.76
C ALA A 294 -26.37 -7.09 19.18
N VAL A 295 -26.37 -8.35 18.74
CA VAL A 295 -27.57 -9.11 18.30
C VAL A 295 -27.98 -10.19 19.31
N GLY A 296 -27.14 -10.53 20.30
CA GLY A 296 -27.30 -11.71 21.16
C GLY A 296 -27.73 -11.51 22.63
N GLY A 297 -28.23 -10.33 23.01
CA GLY A 297 -28.62 -10.04 24.40
C GLY A 297 -30.06 -10.42 24.74
N GLY A 298 -30.43 -11.71 24.66
CA GLY A 298 -31.78 -12.21 24.93
C GLY A 298 -31.83 -13.30 26.00
N SER A 299 -32.36 -12.94 27.17
CA SER A 299 -32.97 -13.79 28.21
C SER A 299 -32.20 -15.02 28.73
N GLY A 300 -31.31 -14.82 29.70
CA GLY A 300 -31.04 -15.83 30.71
C GLY A 300 -32.06 -15.71 31.83
N SER A 301 -33.19 -16.42 31.72
CA SER A 301 -34.18 -16.50 32.80
C SER A 301 -33.56 -17.21 34.01
N SER A 302 -33.50 -16.51 35.13
CA SER A 302 -33.34 -17.10 36.45
C SER A 302 -34.41 -18.17 36.67
N SER A 303 -34.01 -19.39 36.94
CA SER A 303 -34.87 -20.38 37.58
C SER A 303 -34.16 -20.86 38.84
N SER A 304 -34.46 -20.15 39.93
CA SER A 304 -34.44 -20.68 41.27
C SER A 304 -35.68 -21.55 41.43
N HIS A 305 -35.51 -22.84 41.72
CA HIS A 305 -36.23 -23.62 42.73
C HIS A 305 -35.71 -25.05 42.78
#